data_AF-A0A9X3SAJ5-F1
#
_entry.id   AF-A0A9X3SAJ5-F1
#
_cell.length_a   1.000
_cell.length_b   1.000
_cell.length_c   1.000
_cell.angle_alpha   90.00
_cell.angle_beta   90.00
_cell.angle_gamma   90.00
#
_symmetry.space_group_name_H-M   'P 1'
#
loop_
_entity.id
_entity.type
_entity.pdbx_description
1 polymer ?
#
loop_
_entity_poly.entity_id
_entity_poly.type
_entity_poly.pdbx_seq_one_letter_code
_entity_poly.pdbx_strand_id
1 'polypeptide(L)'
;MTRRGEGEAGGGEARERGPVAGGHDSHRAANGVADSVEARVAATGLLAGPVVVLLSGGRDSVCLLDLAVRLAGPVSALHVNYGLRDAADADEAHCVALCERLGVPLVVRRAGAPAGNVQAWARDVRYAAAHALDGTIATGHTATDQAETVLYRLVSSPGRRALLGMAPRRGRVVRPLLGVTRAETAAYCAERELPYVDDATNATSARGRIREILELHPAAEANVASTLDQLRDEAEVLDALIDPDADLTTLPPALARLTVQHVVGAAPARYMDEILALAWRGGTGHVDLPGARVTVEYGRVRLASETAAPEPATLAVPGRVAFGAGELTCEVGAFDLADGTLAADALAPALQVRAWRPGDRMRPLGLDGTKSLQDLFTDRKVPTGARHQLPVVVSNGEIAWVPGVATGARFRVNAATKLHVRLQWHPGS
;
A
#
# COMPACT_ATOMS: atom_id res chain seq x y z
N MET A 1 -61.69 -22.49 -44.53
CA MET A 1 -61.61 -22.40 -46.01
C MET A 1 -60.18 -22.00 -46.35
N THR A 2 -59.27 -22.95 -46.55
CA THR A 2 -58.88 -23.67 -47.80
C THR A 2 -57.53 -23.16 -48.33
N ARG A 3 -56.52 -24.02 -48.13
CA ARG A 3 -55.25 -24.26 -48.85
C ARG A 3 -54.78 -23.27 -49.94
N ARG A 4 -53.49 -22.90 -49.83
CA ARG A 4 -52.41 -23.07 -50.83
C ARG A 4 -51.09 -23.23 -50.03
N GLY A 5 -50.16 -24.16 -50.26
CA GLY A 5 -49.89 -25.03 -51.41
C GLY A 5 -48.73 -24.47 -52.25
N GLU A 6 -47.59 -25.19 -52.25
CA GLU A 6 -46.45 -25.16 -53.20
C GLU A 6 -45.38 -24.06 -52.96
N GLY A 7 -44.05 -24.29 -53.04
CA GLY A 7 -43.20 -25.43 -53.45
C GLY A 7 -41.76 -25.19 -52.90
N GLU A 8 -41.02 -26.23 -52.53
CA GLU A 8 -39.97 -26.93 -53.31
C GLU A 8 -38.52 -26.55 -52.95
N ALA A 9 -37.86 -27.54 -52.35
CA ALA A 9 -36.50 -28.06 -52.59
C ALA A 9 -35.31 -27.13 -52.91
N GLY A 10 -34.33 -27.18 -52.00
CA GLY A 10 -32.88 -27.05 -52.25
C GLY A 10 -32.17 -27.48 -50.96
N GLY A 11 -31.54 -28.65 -50.87
CA GLY A 11 -30.31 -28.97 -51.59
C GLY A 11 -29.12 -28.38 -50.84
N GLY A 12 -28.85 -28.85 -49.62
CA GLY A 12 -27.74 -28.37 -48.78
C GLY A 12 -26.84 -29.52 -48.36
N GLU A 13 -25.70 -29.62 -49.04
CA GLU A 13 -24.63 -30.61 -48.86
C GLU A 13 -24.18 -30.73 -47.40
N ALA A 14 -24.18 -31.97 -46.90
CA ALA A 14 -23.47 -32.35 -45.69
C ALA A 14 -21.95 -32.26 -45.95
N ARG A 15 -21.31 -31.18 -45.49
CA ARG A 15 -19.85 -31.11 -45.42
C ARG A 15 -19.38 -31.87 -44.18
N GLU A 16 -18.91 -33.10 -44.40
CA GLU A 16 -18.07 -33.84 -43.47
C GLU A 16 -16.88 -32.95 -43.04
N ARG A 17 -16.84 -32.59 -41.76
CA ARG A 17 -15.65 -31.99 -41.15
C ARG A 17 -14.68 -33.13 -40.84
N GLY A 18 -13.61 -33.21 -41.63
CA GLY A 18 -12.47 -34.08 -41.35
C GLY A 18 -11.83 -33.77 -39.98
N PRO A 19 -11.10 -34.73 -39.39
CA PRO A 19 -10.51 -34.56 -38.08
C PRO A 19 -9.44 -33.47 -38.14
N VAL A 20 -9.59 -32.46 -37.28
CA VAL A 20 -8.56 -31.45 -37.05
C VAL A 20 -7.42 -32.15 -36.33
N ALA A 21 -6.34 -32.41 -37.06
CA ALA A 21 -5.13 -33.02 -36.53
C ALA A 21 -4.55 -32.16 -35.41
N GLY A 22 -4.43 -32.75 -34.22
CA GLY A 22 -3.69 -32.19 -33.09
C GLY A 22 -2.21 -32.08 -33.45
N GLY A 23 -1.72 -30.86 -33.59
CA GLY A 23 -0.34 -30.53 -33.89
C GLY A 23 0.30 -29.64 -32.82
N HIS A 24 0.10 -29.95 -31.54
CA HIS A 24 0.73 -29.21 -30.43
C HIS A 24 1.53 -30.08 -29.43
N ASP A 25 1.62 -31.40 -29.62
CA ASP A 25 2.23 -32.29 -28.62
C ASP A 25 3.51 -33.02 -29.06
N SER A 26 3.98 -32.82 -30.29
CA SER A 26 5.17 -33.54 -30.81
C SER A 26 6.51 -32.85 -30.51
N HIS A 27 6.53 -31.58 -30.10
CA HIS A 27 7.77 -30.84 -29.76
C HIS A 27 8.13 -30.87 -28.27
N ARG A 28 7.21 -31.33 -27.38
CA ARG A 28 7.49 -31.43 -25.94
C ARG A 28 8.38 -32.62 -25.55
N ALA A 29 8.50 -33.62 -26.41
CA ALA A 29 9.17 -34.88 -26.07
C ALA A 29 10.70 -34.87 -26.28
N ALA A 30 11.28 -33.83 -26.87
CA ALA A 30 12.72 -33.78 -27.18
C ALA A 30 13.56 -32.95 -26.18
N ASN A 31 12.94 -32.09 -25.36
CA ASN A 31 13.62 -31.25 -24.39
C ASN A 31 13.15 -31.62 -22.97
N GLY A 32 14.08 -31.69 -22.01
CA GLY A 32 13.80 -32.11 -20.63
C GLY A 32 12.88 -31.14 -19.88
N VAL A 33 12.41 -31.53 -18.70
CA VAL A 33 11.62 -30.62 -17.84
C VAL A 33 12.49 -29.41 -17.48
N ALA A 34 13.79 -29.61 -17.29
CA ALA A 34 14.75 -28.56 -17.05
C ALA A 34 14.74 -27.47 -18.13
N ASP A 35 14.83 -27.85 -19.41
CA ASP A 35 14.85 -26.92 -20.54
C ASP A 35 13.54 -26.14 -20.67
N SER A 36 12.40 -26.81 -20.46
CA SER A 36 11.08 -26.19 -20.48
C SER A 36 10.94 -25.14 -19.38
N VAL A 37 11.34 -25.47 -18.15
CA VAL A 37 11.31 -24.53 -17.02
C VAL A 37 12.25 -23.36 -17.26
N GLU A 38 13.48 -23.63 -17.73
CA GLU A 38 14.47 -22.59 -18.03
C GLU A 38 13.94 -21.61 -19.09
N ALA A 39 13.39 -22.11 -20.20
CA ALA A 39 12.83 -21.28 -21.26
C ALA A 39 11.67 -20.41 -20.77
N ARG A 40 10.74 -20.95 -19.96
CA ARG A 40 9.63 -20.17 -19.40
C ARG A 40 10.11 -19.10 -18.44
N VAL A 41 11.09 -19.41 -17.59
CA VAL A 41 11.65 -18.44 -16.63
C VAL A 41 12.42 -17.35 -17.36
N ALA A 42 13.19 -17.70 -18.40
CA ALA A 42 13.88 -16.74 -19.27
C ALA A 42 12.90 -15.78 -19.95
N ALA A 43 11.78 -16.29 -20.47
CA ALA A 43 10.76 -15.49 -21.14
C ALA A 43 10.12 -14.42 -20.23
N THR A 44 10.20 -14.58 -18.90
CA THR A 44 9.69 -13.55 -17.97
C THR A 44 10.53 -12.27 -17.97
N GLY A 45 11.81 -12.33 -18.34
CA GLY A 45 12.76 -11.22 -18.22
C GLY A 45 12.99 -10.73 -16.79
N LEU A 46 12.52 -11.46 -15.76
CA LEU A 46 12.58 -11.02 -14.37
C LEU A 46 13.96 -11.19 -13.73
N LEU A 47 14.81 -12.03 -14.33
CA LEU A 47 16.18 -12.32 -13.89
C LEU A 47 17.23 -11.49 -14.64
N ALA A 48 16.89 -10.31 -15.15
CA ALA A 48 17.84 -9.44 -15.84
C ALA A 48 18.74 -8.67 -14.85
N GLY A 49 20.05 -8.65 -15.11
CA GLY A 49 21.04 -7.89 -14.34
C GLY A 49 21.51 -8.59 -13.06
N PRO A 50 22.06 -7.84 -12.08
CA PRO A 50 22.48 -8.39 -10.80
C PRO A 50 21.29 -8.91 -9.98
N VAL A 51 21.38 -10.13 -9.47
CA VAL A 51 20.30 -10.80 -8.73
C VAL A 51 20.79 -11.28 -7.35
N VAL A 52 19.94 -11.08 -6.35
CA VAL A 52 20.07 -11.65 -5.00
C VAL A 52 18.97 -12.69 -4.83
N VAL A 53 19.33 -13.97 -4.77
CA VAL A 53 18.37 -15.06 -4.56
C VAL A 53 18.14 -15.27 -3.07
N LEU A 54 16.89 -15.25 -2.62
CA LEU A 54 16.53 -15.65 -1.26
C LEU A 54 16.54 -17.18 -1.16
N LEU A 55 17.61 -17.72 -0.57
CA LEU A 55 17.87 -19.15 -0.50
C LEU A 55 17.48 -19.70 0.87
N SER A 56 16.42 -20.52 0.93
CA SER A 56 16.03 -21.22 2.15
C SER A 56 16.69 -22.60 2.28
N GLY A 57 17.26 -23.13 1.20
CA GLY A 57 17.71 -24.53 1.10
C GLY A 57 16.62 -25.49 0.64
N GLY A 58 15.37 -25.01 0.55
CA GLY A 58 14.24 -25.76 0.02
C GLY A 58 14.24 -25.83 -1.50
N ARG A 59 13.63 -26.90 -2.03
CA ARG A 59 13.51 -27.22 -3.46
C ARG A 59 13.32 -26.01 -4.37
N ASP A 60 12.28 -25.22 -4.13
CA ASP A 60 11.90 -24.12 -5.02
C ASP A 60 12.97 -23.00 -5.03
N SER A 61 13.64 -22.77 -3.89
CA SER A 61 14.74 -21.81 -3.79
C SER A 61 16.04 -22.31 -4.43
N VAL A 62 16.29 -23.63 -4.38
CA VAL A 62 17.44 -24.28 -5.05
C VAL A 62 17.27 -24.25 -6.57
N CYS A 63 16.08 -24.59 -7.06
CA CYS A 63 15.73 -24.46 -8.48
C CYS A 63 15.92 -23.01 -8.97
N LEU A 64 15.42 -22.02 -8.21
CA LEU A 64 15.61 -20.61 -8.54
C LEU A 64 17.10 -20.19 -8.57
N LEU A 65 17.92 -20.68 -7.64
CA LEU A 65 19.34 -20.35 -7.59
C LEU A 65 20.06 -20.84 -8.85
N ASP A 66 19.87 -22.10 -9.22
CA ASP A 66 20.48 -22.68 -10.42
C ASP A 66 20.01 -21.96 -11.71
N LEU A 67 18.71 -21.64 -11.81
CA LEU A 67 18.18 -20.85 -12.91
C LEU A 67 18.76 -19.44 -12.97
N ALA A 68 18.93 -18.77 -11.82
CA ALA A 68 19.54 -17.45 -11.77
C ALA A 68 20.99 -17.48 -12.26
N VAL A 69 21.78 -18.50 -11.89
CA VAL A 69 23.17 -18.67 -12.37
C VAL A 69 23.24 -18.79 -13.89
N ARG A 70 22.23 -19.40 -14.52
CA ARG A 70 22.19 -19.61 -15.98
C ARG A 70 21.66 -18.41 -16.76
N LEU A 71 20.67 -17.72 -16.19
CA LEU A 71 19.87 -16.72 -16.91
C LEU A 71 20.21 -15.28 -16.55
N ALA A 72 20.77 -15.03 -15.36
CA ALA A 72 21.04 -13.70 -14.87
C ALA A 72 22.48 -13.25 -15.15
N GLY A 73 22.75 -11.98 -14.83
CA GLY A 73 24.11 -11.47 -14.76
C GLY A 73 24.80 -11.90 -13.45
N PRO A 74 25.43 -10.98 -12.71
CA PRO A 74 26.01 -11.32 -11.39
C PRO A 74 24.94 -11.87 -10.43
N VAL A 75 25.18 -13.06 -9.87
CA VAL A 75 24.29 -13.68 -8.89
C VAL A 75 24.95 -13.73 -7.53
N SER A 76 24.17 -13.44 -6.50
CA SER A 76 24.49 -13.72 -5.10
C SER A 76 23.29 -14.37 -4.42
N ALA A 77 23.52 -15.03 -3.30
CA ALA A 77 22.47 -15.64 -2.49
C ALA A 77 22.43 -15.01 -1.10
N LEU A 78 21.23 -14.99 -0.50
CA LEU A 78 21.01 -14.61 0.89
C LEU A 78 20.26 -15.75 1.60
N HIS A 79 20.89 -16.29 2.63
CA HIS A 79 20.26 -17.22 3.58
C HIS A 79 20.01 -16.52 4.92
N VAL A 80 18.83 -16.75 5.50
CA VAL A 80 18.49 -16.26 6.84
C VAL A 80 18.24 -17.45 7.75
N ASN A 81 19.16 -17.68 8.69
CA ASN A 81 19.00 -18.67 9.73
C ASN A 81 18.25 -18.02 10.91
N TYR A 82 17.01 -18.46 11.17
CA TYR A 82 16.18 -17.91 12.23
C TYR A 82 16.40 -18.54 13.60
N GLY A 83 17.16 -19.64 13.70
CA GLY A 83 17.34 -20.38 14.95
C GLY A 83 16.06 -20.96 15.56
N LEU A 84 15.01 -21.16 14.75
CA LEU A 84 13.69 -21.60 15.22
C LEU A 84 13.52 -23.13 15.27
N ARG A 85 14.41 -23.87 14.62
CA ARG A 85 14.38 -25.34 14.55
C ARG A 85 15.78 -25.90 14.80
N ASP A 86 15.84 -27.10 15.36
CA ASP A 86 17.11 -27.79 15.64
C ASP A 86 17.93 -28.03 14.36
N ALA A 87 17.26 -28.17 13.21
CA ALA A 87 17.90 -28.35 11.91
C ALA A 87 18.47 -27.06 11.29
N ALA A 88 18.26 -25.87 11.89
CA ALA A 88 18.55 -24.60 11.24
C ALA A 88 20.04 -24.42 10.88
N ASP A 89 20.94 -24.90 11.73
CA ASP A 89 22.38 -24.87 11.46
C ASP A 89 22.78 -25.86 10.35
N ALA A 90 22.08 -27.00 10.24
CA ALA A 90 22.29 -27.95 9.14
C ALA A 90 21.79 -27.40 7.80
N ASP A 91 20.66 -26.67 7.81
CA ASP A 91 20.15 -25.99 6.61
C ASP A 91 21.08 -24.88 6.14
N GLU A 92 21.66 -24.13 7.08
CA GLU A 92 22.68 -23.12 6.80
C GLU A 92 23.89 -23.76 6.12
N ALA A 93 24.42 -24.85 6.71
CA ALA A 93 25.54 -25.60 6.13
C ALA A 93 25.22 -26.15 4.73
N HIS A 94 24.00 -26.64 4.50
CA HIS A 94 23.54 -27.07 3.19
C HIS A 94 23.54 -25.92 2.17
N CYS A 95 23.04 -24.74 2.55
CA CYS A 95 23.03 -23.56 1.68
C CYS A 95 24.46 -23.10 1.33
N VAL A 96 25.38 -23.14 2.29
CA VAL A 96 26.80 -22.84 2.07
C VAL A 96 27.40 -23.79 1.04
N ALA A 97 27.29 -25.10 1.25
CA ALA A 97 27.83 -26.11 0.34
C ALA A 97 27.23 -26.03 -1.07
N LEU A 98 25.93 -25.76 -1.18
CA LEU A 98 25.26 -25.55 -2.46
C LEU A 98 25.81 -24.32 -3.20
N CYS A 99 25.99 -23.19 -2.51
CA CYS A 99 26.51 -21.97 -3.12
C CYS A 99 27.98 -22.12 -3.53
N GLU A 100 28.81 -22.80 -2.73
CA GLU A 100 30.20 -23.13 -3.07
C GLU A 100 30.27 -23.97 -4.35
N ARG A 101 29.44 -25.02 -4.45
CA ARG A 101 29.37 -25.86 -5.64
C ARG A 101 28.96 -25.09 -6.90
N LEU A 102 28.04 -24.13 -6.77
CA LEU A 102 27.55 -23.33 -7.90
C LEU A 102 28.41 -22.08 -8.17
N GLY A 103 29.46 -21.82 -7.38
CA GLY A 103 30.30 -20.63 -7.52
C GLY A 103 29.59 -19.32 -7.21
N VAL A 104 28.57 -19.35 -6.33
CA VAL A 104 27.74 -18.18 -5.99
C VAL A 104 28.15 -17.61 -4.63
N PRO A 105 28.43 -16.29 -4.51
CA PRO A 105 28.62 -15.64 -3.22
C PRO A 105 27.37 -15.73 -2.34
N LEU A 106 27.52 -16.24 -1.11
CA LEU A 106 26.43 -16.37 -0.13
C LEU A 106 26.62 -15.39 1.03
N VAL A 107 25.58 -14.60 1.30
CA VAL A 107 25.44 -13.84 2.54
C VAL A 107 24.57 -14.64 3.51
N VAL A 108 25.11 -14.93 4.69
CA VAL A 108 24.34 -15.53 5.78
C VAL A 108 23.98 -14.46 6.81
N ARG A 109 22.72 -14.47 7.23
CA ARG A 109 22.22 -13.63 8.34
C ARG A 109 21.58 -14.53 9.38
N ARG A 110 22.07 -14.44 10.62
CA ARG A 110 21.44 -15.09 11.77
C ARG A 110 20.50 -14.11 12.45
N ALA A 111 19.23 -14.49 12.57
CA ALA A 111 18.21 -13.66 13.20
C ALA A 111 18.30 -13.76 14.74
N GLY A 112 17.87 -12.71 15.43
CA GLY A 112 17.72 -12.72 16.88
C GLY A 112 16.43 -13.42 17.34
N ALA A 113 16.01 -13.14 18.57
CA ALA A 113 14.75 -13.68 19.09
C ALA A 113 13.53 -13.13 18.30
N PRO A 114 12.49 -13.96 18.09
CA PRO A 114 11.27 -13.52 17.41
C PRO A 114 10.52 -12.47 18.22
N ALA A 115 9.93 -11.50 17.53
CA ALA A 115 9.04 -10.50 18.12
C ALA A 115 7.63 -10.64 17.52
N GLY A 116 6.62 -10.91 18.36
CA GLY A 116 5.23 -11.03 17.92
C GLY A 116 4.96 -12.28 17.06
N ASN A 117 4.25 -12.11 15.94
CA ASN A 117 3.93 -13.22 15.04
C ASN A 117 5.21 -13.69 14.32
N VAL A 118 5.62 -14.93 14.59
CA VAL A 118 6.86 -15.53 14.07
C VAL A 118 6.96 -15.48 12.55
N GLN A 119 5.86 -15.72 11.81
CA GLN A 119 5.88 -15.70 10.35
C GLN A 119 6.03 -14.27 9.79
N ALA A 120 5.36 -13.29 10.40
CA ALA A 120 5.49 -11.88 10.02
C ALA A 120 6.91 -11.37 10.33
N TRP A 121 7.41 -11.63 11.54
CA TRP A 121 8.77 -11.31 11.95
C TRP A 121 9.83 -11.92 11.02
N ALA A 122 9.71 -13.22 10.71
CA ALA A 122 10.64 -13.90 9.82
C ALA A 122 10.60 -13.31 8.41
N ARG A 123 9.43 -12.87 7.94
CA ARG A 123 9.27 -12.17 6.67
C ARG A 123 10.01 -10.81 6.70
N ASP A 124 9.84 -10.04 7.77
CA ASP A 124 10.40 -8.69 7.89
C ASP A 124 11.93 -8.73 7.98
N VAL A 125 12.50 -9.61 8.82
CA VAL A 125 13.96 -9.81 8.92
C VAL A 125 14.56 -10.17 7.56
N ARG A 126 13.91 -11.08 6.84
CA ARG A 126 14.37 -11.54 5.52
C ARG A 126 14.40 -10.43 4.49
N TYR A 127 13.32 -9.66 4.39
CA TYR A 127 13.27 -8.57 3.43
C TYR A 127 14.17 -7.42 3.85
N ALA A 128 14.30 -7.09 5.14
CA ALA A 128 15.25 -6.07 5.60
C ALA A 128 16.69 -6.43 5.21
N ALA A 129 17.12 -7.68 5.45
CA ALA A 129 18.42 -8.16 5.04
C ALA A 129 18.62 -8.14 3.53
N ALA A 130 17.59 -8.52 2.75
CA ALA A 130 17.66 -8.53 1.30
C ALA A 130 17.75 -7.14 0.68
N HIS A 131 17.03 -6.16 1.23
CA HIS A 131 17.05 -4.79 0.72
C HIS A 131 18.37 -4.07 0.97
N ALA A 132 19.15 -4.53 1.96
CA ALA A 132 20.49 -4.01 2.26
C ALA A 132 21.58 -4.47 1.27
N LEU A 133 21.27 -5.46 0.41
CA LEU A 133 22.16 -5.92 -0.67
C LEU A 133 21.82 -5.18 -1.97
N ASP A 134 22.71 -5.21 -2.96
CA ASP A 134 22.47 -4.60 -4.28
C ASP A 134 21.91 -5.62 -5.28
N GLY A 135 21.01 -5.17 -6.17
CA GLY A 135 20.42 -6.00 -7.22
C GLY A 135 18.93 -6.32 -7.06
N THR A 136 18.40 -7.12 -7.96
CA THR A 136 17.01 -7.58 -7.94
C THR A 136 16.86 -8.75 -6.98
N ILE A 137 15.90 -8.70 -6.06
CA ILE A 137 15.67 -9.74 -5.03
C ILE A 137 14.73 -10.81 -5.61
N ALA A 138 15.24 -11.99 -5.91
CA ALA A 138 14.46 -13.10 -6.44
C ALA A 138 13.99 -14.05 -5.33
N THR A 139 12.75 -14.50 -5.41
CA THR A 139 12.14 -15.41 -4.41
C THR A 139 11.51 -16.63 -5.07
N GLY A 140 11.67 -17.80 -4.46
CA GLY A 140 11.22 -19.09 -5.00
C GLY A 140 9.72 -19.36 -4.84
N HIS A 141 8.86 -18.35 -4.99
CA HIS A 141 7.40 -18.59 -4.99
C HIS A 141 6.97 -19.18 -6.34
N THR A 142 6.19 -20.25 -6.28
CA THR A 142 5.74 -21.07 -7.40
C THR A 142 4.29 -20.76 -7.82
N ALA A 143 3.83 -21.35 -8.92
CA ALA A 143 2.41 -21.40 -9.31
C ALA A 143 1.56 -22.07 -8.22
N THR A 144 2.09 -23.08 -7.53
CA THR A 144 1.41 -23.71 -6.41
C THR A 144 1.23 -22.72 -5.25
N ASP A 145 2.23 -21.90 -4.93
CA ASP A 145 2.10 -20.83 -3.91
C ASP A 145 1.07 -19.76 -4.30
N GLN A 146 0.91 -19.48 -5.61
CA GLN A 146 -0.14 -18.60 -6.12
C GLN A 146 -1.52 -19.18 -5.83
N ALA A 147 -1.73 -20.44 -6.23
CA ALA A 147 -3.00 -21.11 -6.03
C ALA A 147 -3.39 -21.14 -4.56
N GLU A 148 -2.45 -21.53 -3.69
CA GLU A 148 -2.70 -21.53 -2.25
C GLU A 148 -3.01 -20.11 -1.72
N THR A 149 -2.32 -19.09 -2.23
CA THR A 149 -2.50 -17.70 -1.77
C THR A 149 -3.83 -17.11 -2.22
N VAL A 150 -4.25 -17.38 -3.45
CA VAL A 150 -5.56 -16.94 -3.98
C VAL A 150 -6.68 -17.59 -3.18
N LEU A 151 -6.62 -18.92 -2.96
CA LEU A 151 -7.63 -19.64 -2.18
C LEU A 151 -7.68 -19.18 -0.72
N TYR A 152 -6.52 -18.97 -0.09
CA TYR A 152 -6.47 -18.44 1.28
C TYR A 152 -7.13 -17.05 1.36
N ARG A 153 -6.82 -16.18 0.39
CA ARG A 153 -7.34 -14.81 0.34
C ARG A 153 -8.83 -14.75 0.03
N LEU A 154 -9.34 -15.65 -0.80
CA LEU A 154 -10.77 -15.77 -1.07
C LEU A 154 -11.58 -15.94 0.23
N VAL A 155 -11.04 -16.68 1.20
CA VAL A 155 -11.69 -16.90 2.50
C VAL A 155 -11.39 -15.77 3.50
N SER A 156 -10.18 -15.20 3.47
CA SER A 156 -9.69 -14.29 4.51
C SER A 156 -9.80 -12.80 4.18
N SER A 157 -10.07 -12.42 2.94
CA SER A 157 -10.02 -11.02 2.50
C SER A 157 -11.09 -10.71 1.44
N PRO A 158 -11.96 -9.72 1.66
CA PRO A 158 -12.92 -9.31 0.66
C PRO A 158 -12.25 -8.52 -0.49
N GLY A 159 -12.78 -8.66 -1.70
CA GLY A 159 -12.51 -7.77 -2.84
C GLY A 159 -11.58 -8.33 -3.94
N ARG A 160 -11.68 -7.75 -5.14
CA ARG A 160 -10.99 -8.28 -6.35
C ARG A 160 -9.48 -8.40 -6.19
N ARG A 161 -8.85 -7.42 -5.51
CA ARG A 161 -7.38 -7.38 -5.36
C ARG A 161 -6.85 -8.56 -4.55
N ALA A 162 -7.68 -9.13 -3.68
CA ALA A 162 -7.36 -10.33 -2.94
C ALA A 162 -7.12 -11.53 -3.88
N LEU A 163 -7.85 -11.58 -5.00
CA LEU A 163 -7.82 -12.65 -6.00
C LEU A 163 -6.72 -12.48 -7.05
N LEU A 164 -6.11 -11.30 -7.18
CA LEU A 164 -5.01 -11.05 -8.15
C LEU A 164 -3.65 -11.67 -7.75
N GLY A 165 -3.64 -12.53 -6.72
CA GLY A 165 -2.48 -13.30 -6.31
C GLY A 165 -1.28 -12.46 -5.88
N MET A 166 -0.07 -12.99 -6.05
CA MET A 166 1.19 -12.25 -5.89
C MET A 166 1.65 -11.71 -7.24
N ALA A 167 2.02 -10.43 -7.31
CA ALA A 167 2.56 -9.84 -8.53
C ALA A 167 3.94 -10.44 -8.89
N PRO A 168 4.28 -10.61 -10.18
CA PRO A 168 5.60 -11.08 -10.62
C PRO A 168 6.76 -10.16 -10.20
N ARG A 169 6.51 -8.84 -10.13
CA ARG A 169 7.46 -7.82 -9.64
C ARG A 169 6.76 -6.87 -8.66
N ARG A 170 7.43 -6.54 -7.57
CA ARG A 170 7.04 -5.47 -6.62
C ARG A 170 8.29 -4.76 -6.13
N GLY A 171 8.52 -3.54 -6.62
CA GLY A 171 9.79 -2.85 -6.41
C GLY A 171 10.95 -3.72 -6.88
N ARG A 172 11.95 -3.92 -6.01
CA ARG A 172 13.11 -4.79 -6.28
C ARG A 172 12.83 -6.29 -6.14
N VAL A 173 11.67 -6.70 -5.62
CA VAL A 173 11.35 -8.11 -5.37
C VAL A 173 10.67 -8.73 -6.59
N VAL A 174 11.24 -9.80 -7.14
CA VAL A 174 10.70 -10.57 -8.26
C VAL A 174 10.38 -12.02 -7.87
N ARG A 175 9.47 -12.64 -8.62
CA ARG A 175 9.02 -14.03 -8.45
C ARG A 175 9.07 -14.74 -9.80
N PRO A 176 10.24 -15.21 -10.24
CA PRO A 176 10.40 -15.78 -11.58
C PRO A 176 9.66 -17.11 -11.76
N LEU A 177 9.45 -17.85 -10.66
CA LEU A 177 8.84 -19.19 -10.69
C LEU A 177 7.31 -19.18 -10.62
N LEU A 178 6.62 -18.03 -10.76
CA LEU A 178 5.16 -17.99 -10.63
C LEU A 178 4.40 -18.78 -11.70
N GLY A 179 5.02 -19.03 -12.85
CA GLY A 179 4.47 -19.91 -13.89
C GLY A 179 4.98 -21.35 -13.80
N VAL A 180 5.66 -21.73 -12.71
CA VAL A 180 6.28 -23.05 -12.50
C VAL A 180 5.68 -23.70 -11.27
N THR A 181 5.20 -24.93 -11.38
CA THR A 181 4.62 -25.68 -10.24
C THR A 181 5.71 -26.29 -9.36
N ARG A 182 5.36 -26.66 -8.12
CA ARG A 182 6.30 -27.38 -7.24
C ARG A 182 6.75 -28.72 -7.84
N ALA A 183 5.86 -29.44 -8.52
CA ALA A 183 6.20 -30.68 -9.21
C ALA A 183 7.26 -30.46 -10.30
N GLU A 184 7.14 -29.37 -11.07
CA GLU A 184 8.14 -29.01 -12.08
C GLU A 184 9.47 -28.60 -11.45
N THR A 185 9.49 -27.85 -10.34
CA THR A 185 10.74 -27.56 -9.63
C THR A 185 11.39 -28.82 -9.06
N ALA A 186 10.60 -29.85 -8.69
CA ALA A 186 11.12 -31.12 -8.19
C ALA A 186 11.79 -31.91 -9.32
N ALA A 187 11.09 -32.02 -10.46
CA ALA A 187 11.63 -32.63 -11.66
C ALA A 187 12.89 -31.90 -12.15
N TYR A 188 12.89 -30.56 -12.12
CA TYR A 188 14.06 -29.73 -12.43
C TYR A 188 15.26 -30.09 -11.55
N CYS A 189 15.08 -30.08 -10.22
CA CYS A 189 16.16 -30.39 -9.29
C CYS A 189 16.65 -31.83 -9.46
N ALA A 190 15.76 -32.78 -9.72
CA ALA A 190 16.12 -34.18 -9.95
C ALA A 190 16.94 -34.35 -11.24
N GLU A 191 16.50 -33.74 -12.35
CA GLU A 191 17.18 -33.80 -13.64
C GLU A 191 18.57 -33.14 -13.61
N ARG A 192 18.73 -32.11 -12.78
CA ARG A 192 19.99 -31.37 -12.57
C ARG A 192 20.86 -31.91 -11.43
N GLU A 193 20.42 -32.98 -10.76
CA GLU A 193 21.09 -33.56 -9.59
C GLU A 193 21.37 -32.54 -8.46
N LEU A 194 20.42 -31.61 -8.25
CA LEU A 194 20.51 -30.56 -7.24
C LEU A 194 19.93 -31.04 -5.90
N PRO A 195 20.75 -31.25 -4.85
CA PRO A 195 20.26 -31.56 -3.52
C PRO A 195 19.56 -30.35 -2.92
N TYR A 196 18.47 -30.62 -2.21
CA TYR A 196 17.70 -29.66 -1.44
C TYR A 196 17.18 -30.31 -0.15
N VAL A 197 16.74 -29.51 0.81
CA VAL A 197 16.11 -29.97 2.06
C VAL A 197 14.60 -29.72 2.00
N ASP A 198 13.78 -30.74 2.24
CA ASP A 198 12.33 -30.58 2.28
C ASP A 198 11.87 -29.98 3.62
N ASP A 199 11.11 -28.88 3.55
CA ASP A 199 10.43 -28.33 4.72
C ASP A 199 9.15 -29.12 5.00
N ALA A 200 9.15 -29.89 6.10
CA ALA A 200 7.94 -30.53 6.60
C ALA A 200 6.88 -29.46 6.94
N THR A 201 5.89 -29.28 6.05
CA THR A 201 4.75 -28.39 6.33
C THR A 201 3.70 -29.18 7.12
N ASN A 202 3.26 -28.66 8.26
CA ASN A 202 2.21 -29.30 9.05
C ASN A 202 0.86 -29.30 8.30
N ALA A 203 0.31 -30.49 8.06
CA ALA A 203 -0.98 -30.69 7.38
C ALA A 203 -2.16 -30.00 8.10
N THR A 204 -2.08 -29.80 9.42
CA THR A 204 -3.14 -29.14 10.20
C THR A 204 -3.22 -27.61 10.02
N SER A 205 -2.25 -27.01 9.33
CA SER A 205 -2.24 -25.57 9.06
C SER A 205 -3.31 -25.17 8.04
N ALA A 206 -3.69 -23.89 8.02
CA ALA A 206 -4.59 -23.36 6.99
C ALA A 206 -4.07 -23.61 5.56
N ARG A 207 -2.74 -23.61 5.37
CA ARG A 207 -2.10 -23.95 4.09
C ARG A 207 -2.20 -25.44 3.78
N GLY A 208 -2.07 -26.32 4.78
CA GLY A 208 -2.29 -27.75 4.63
C GLY A 208 -3.69 -28.07 4.10
N ARG A 209 -4.74 -27.51 4.71
CA ARG A 209 -6.13 -27.67 4.24
C ARG A 209 -6.35 -27.16 2.81
N ILE A 210 -5.67 -26.09 2.41
CA ILE A 210 -5.78 -25.59 1.03
C ILE A 210 -5.13 -26.55 0.04
N ARG A 211 -4.04 -27.24 0.42
CA ARG A 211 -3.44 -28.28 -0.42
C ARG A 211 -4.40 -29.46 -0.61
N GLU A 212 -5.08 -29.89 0.45
CA GLU A 212 -6.13 -30.93 0.36
C GLU A 212 -7.25 -30.51 -0.62
N ILE A 213 -7.64 -29.23 -0.65
CA ILE A 213 -8.61 -28.71 -1.62
C ILE A 213 -8.06 -28.76 -3.06
N LEU A 214 -6.79 -28.40 -3.26
CA LEU A 214 -6.15 -28.47 -4.58
C LEU A 214 -6.04 -29.92 -5.08
N GLU A 215 -5.91 -30.90 -4.19
CA GLU A 215 -5.86 -32.33 -4.53
C GLU A 215 -7.20 -32.90 -4.99
N LEU A 216 -8.32 -32.19 -4.79
CA LEU A 216 -9.65 -32.64 -5.23
C LEU A 216 -9.77 -32.74 -6.77
N HIS A 217 -8.91 -32.05 -7.53
CA HIS A 217 -8.94 -32.09 -8.98
C HIS A 217 -7.53 -31.98 -9.58
N PRO A 218 -7.13 -32.86 -10.51
CA PRO A 218 -5.77 -32.88 -11.06
C PRO A 218 -5.36 -31.59 -11.79
N ALA A 219 -6.33 -30.84 -12.32
CA ALA A 219 -6.11 -29.55 -12.96
C ALA A 219 -6.33 -28.34 -12.03
N ALA A 220 -6.48 -28.52 -10.71
CA ALA A 220 -6.84 -27.41 -9.81
C ALA A 220 -5.85 -26.24 -9.88
N GLU A 221 -4.54 -26.51 -9.81
CA GLU A 221 -3.51 -25.46 -9.91
C GLU A 221 -3.55 -24.75 -11.27
N ALA A 222 -3.68 -25.50 -12.36
CA ALA A 222 -3.75 -24.96 -13.71
C ALA A 222 -5.01 -24.09 -13.91
N ASN A 223 -6.16 -24.52 -13.38
CA ASN A 223 -7.42 -23.77 -13.45
C ASN A 223 -7.33 -22.47 -12.64
N VAL A 224 -6.76 -22.51 -11.44
CA VAL A 224 -6.55 -21.30 -10.62
C VAL A 224 -5.58 -20.35 -11.31
N ALA A 225 -4.50 -20.84 -11.91
CA ALA A 225 -3.56 -20.01 -12.67
C ALA A 225 -4.23 -19.34 -13.89
N SER A 226 -4.95 -20.12 -14.70
CA SER A 226 -5.67 -19.58 -15.86
C SER A 226 -6.73 -18.54 -15.47
N THR A 227 -7.44 -18.76 -14.36
CA THR A 227 -8.44 -17.82 -13.86
C THR A 227 -7.76 -16.54 -13.36
N LEU A 228 -6.61 -16.68 -12.69
CA LEU A 228 -5.81 -15.55 -12.21
C LEU A 228 -5.32 -14.66 -13.36
N ASP A 229 -4.88 -15.25 -14.47
CA ASP A 229 -4.41 -14.49 -15.64
C ASP A 229 -5.58 -13.71 -16.27
N GLN A 230 -6.74 -14.34 -16.48
CA GLN A 230 -7.95 -13.65 -16.95
C GLN A 230 -8.35 -12.48 -16.05
N LEU A 231 -8.38 -12.70 -14.73
CA LEU A 231 -8.73 -11.65 -13.76
C LEU A 231 -7.72 -10.50 -13.75
N ARG A 232 -6.45 -10.75 -14.08
CA ARG A 232 -5.43 -9.71 -14.19
C ARG A 232 -5.62 -8.87 -15.44
N ASP A 233 -5.87 -9.50 -16.58
CA ASP A 233 -6.14 -8.80 -17.84
C ASP A 233 -7.39 -7.91 -17.70
N GLU A 234 -8.46 -8.44 -17.11
CA GLU A 234 -9.66 -7.66 -16.81
C GLU A 234 -9.40 -6.52 -15.83
N ALA A 235 -8.60 -6.77 -14.78
CA ALA A 235 -8.25 -5.76 -13.80
C ALA A 235 -7.43 -4.62 -14.41
N GLU A 236 -6.52 -4.91 -15.35
CA GLU A 236 -5.74 -3.89 -16.07
C GLU A 236 -6.64 -2.97 -16.89
N VAL A 237 -7.60 -3.53 -17.63
CA VAL A 237 -8.59 -2.75 -18.38
C VAL A 237 -9.43 -1.88 -17.44
N LEU A 238 -9.91 -2.46 -16.34
CA LEU A 238 -10.71 -1.72 -15.36
C LEU A 238 -9.90 -0.62 -14.67
N ASP A 239 -8.63 -0.86 -14.36
CA ASP A 239 -7.74 0.12 -13.74
C ASP A 239 -7.43 1.29 -14.67
N ALA A 240 -7.30 1.05 -15.97
CA ALA A 240 -7.11 2.10 -16.98
C ALA A 240 -8.34 3.01 -17.14
N LEU A 241 -9.54 2.56 -16.76
CA LEU A 241 -10.78 3.35 -16.79
C LEU A 241 -10.97 4.21 -15.54
N ILE A 242 -10.15 4.05 -14.50
CA ILE A 242 -10.29 4.81 -13.26
C ILE A 242 -9.79 6.23 -13.48
N ASP A 243 -10.72 7.19 -13.44
CA ASP A 243 -10.42 8.61 -13.29
C ASP A 243 -10.68 9.03 -11.82
N PRO A 244 -9.64 9.37 -11.04
CA PRO A 244 -9.79 9.72 -9.63
C PRO A 244 -10.60 11.00 -9.40
N ASP A 245 -10.74 11.86 -10.40
CA ASP A 245 -11.49 13.12 -10.31
C ASP A 245 -12.92 13.03 -10.88
N ALA A 246 -13.33 11.85 -11.34
CA ALA A 246 -14.65 11.63 -11.91
C ALA A 246 -15.78 11.83 -10.88
N ASP A 247 -16.92 12.32 -11.38
CA ASP A 247 -18.16 12.34 -10.62
C ASP A 247 -18.71 10.91 -10.54
N LEU A 248 -18.67 10.31 -9.36
CA LEU A 248 -19.10 8.94 -9.12
C LEU A 248 -20.56 8.68 -9.48
N THR A 249 -21.40 9.71 -9.49
CA THR A 249 -22.83 9.59 -9.84
C THR A 249 -23.03 9.33 -11.33
N THR A 250 -22.03 9.64 -12.15
CA THR A 250 -22.04 9.43 -13.61
C THR A 250 -21.45 8.08 -14.02
N LEU A 251 -20.76 7.39 -13.10
CA LEU A 251 -20.06 6.14 -13.36
C LEU A 251 -20.97 4.93 -13.13
N PRO A 252 -20.76 3.81 -13.87
CA PRO A 252 -21.33 2.52 -13.48
C PRO A 252 -20.94 2.14 -12.04
N PRO A 253 -21.82 1.48 -11.26
CA PRO A 253 -21.56 1.19 -9.84
C PRO A 253 -20.24 0.48 -9.55
N ALA A 254 -19.82 -0.41 -10.45
CA ALA A 254 -18.53 -1.09 -10.34
C ALA A 254 -17.36 -0.10 -10.46
N LEU A 255 -17.37 0.77 -11.47
CA LEU A 255 -16.30 1.76 -11.69
C LEU A 255 -16.29 2.84 -10.61
N ALA A 256 -17.46 3.26 -10.10
CA ALA A 256 -17.56 4.14 -8.94
C ALA A 256 -16.86 3.52 -7.71
N ARG A 257 -17.17 2.26 -7.39
CA ARG A 257 -16.53 1.53 -6.28
C ARG A 257 -15.02 1.43 -6.46
N LEU A 258 -14.56 1.13 -7.67
CA LEU A 258 -13.13 1.05 -7.98
C LEU A 258 -12.41 2.39 -7.86
N THR A 259 -13.07 3.47 -8.29
CA THR A 259 -12.56 4.84 -8.15
C THR A 259 -12.39 5.21 -6.68
N VAL A 260 -13.39 4.91 -5.84
CA VAL A 260 -13.25 5.13 -4.38
C VAL A 260 -12.13 4.27 -3.79
N GLN A 261 -12.00 3.00 -4.18
CA GLN A 261 -10.90 2.14 -3.71
C GLN A 261 -9.53 2.66 -4.14
N HIS A 262 -9.43 3.27 -5.33
CA HIS A 262 -8.19 3.88 -5.81
C HIS A 262 -7.82 5.11 -4.97
N VAL A 263 -8.77 6.01 -4.71
CA VAL A 263 -8.53 7.26 -3.97
C VAL A 263 -8.27 6.99 -2.48
N VAL A 264 -9.03 6.08 -1.87
CA VAL A 264 -9.03 5.85 -0.42
C VAL A 264 -8.03 4.75 -0.02
N GLY A 265 -7.67 3.87 -0.95
CA GLY A 265 -6.86 2.70 -0.66
C GLY A 265 -7.64 1.59 0.07
N ALA A 266 -6.94 0.80 0.87
CA ALA A 266 -7.54 -0.32 1.57
C ALA A 266 -8.41 0.14 2.76
N ALA A 267 -9.72 0.06 2.60
CA ALA A 267 -10.70 0.34 3.66
C ALA A 267 -11.70 -0.81 3.84
N PRO A 268 -12.20 -1.07 5.06
CA PRO A 268 -13.30 -2.01 5.29
C PRO A 268 -14.55 -1.68 4.45
N ALA A 269 -15.28 -2.72 4.03
CA ALA A 269 -16.43 -2.59 3.13
C ALA A 269 -17.48 -1.56 3.60
N ARG A 270 -17.73 -1.47 4.92
CA ARG A 270 -18.68 -0.50 5.49
C ARG A 270 -18.39 0.95 5.10
N TYR A 271 -17.12 1.34 5.06
CA TYR A 271 -16.73 2.71 4.72
C TYR A 271 -16.88 2.98 3.24
N MET A 272 -16.64 1.96 2.40
CA MET A 272 -16.86 2.05 0.96
C MET A 272 -18.33 2.32 0.66
N ASP A 273 -19.23 1.57 1.31
CA ASP A 273 -20.66 1.72 1.08
C ASP A 273 -21.18 3.06 1.62
N GLU A 274 -20.62 3.57 2.72
CA GLU A 274 -20.93 4.90 3.27
C GLU A 274 -20.49 6.04 2.33
N ILE A 275 -19.26 6.01 1.82
CA ILE A 275 -18.72 7.01 0.88
C ILE A 275 -19.56 7.04 -0.41
N LEU A 276 -19.87 5.87 -0.94
CA LEU A 276 -20.68 5.72 -2.14
C LEU A 276 -22.12 6.23 -1.92
N ALA A 277 -22.75 5.87 -0.79
CA ALA A 277 -24.07 6.38 -0.44
C ALA A 277 -24.10 7.90 -0.30
N LEU A 278 -23.04 8.49 0.25
CA LEU A 278 -22.89 9.94 0.37
C LEU A 278 -22.76 10.61 -1.02
N ALA A 279 -22.01 10.00 -1.94
CA ALA A 279 -21.90 10.50 -3.31
C ALA A 279 -23.25 10.53 -4.03
N TRP A 280 -24.06 9.47 -3.92
CA TRP A 280 -25.37 9.39 -4.57
C TRP A 280 -26.47 10.23 -3.90
N ARG A 281 -26.35 10.58 -2.62
CA ARG A 281 -27.28 11.53 -1.97
C ARG A 281 -27.19 12.94 -2.56
N GLY A 282 -26.06 13.29 -3.16
CA GLY A 282 -25.78 14.62 -3.64
C GLY A 282 -25.45 15.60 -2.49
N GLY A 283 -24.49 16.49 -2.72
CA GLY A 283 -24.04 17.48 -1.74
C GLY A 283 -22.61 17.28 -1.26
N THR A 284 -22.31 17.84 -0.09
CA THR A 284 -20.99 17.81 0.54
C THR A 284 -21.06 17.11 1.89
N GLY A 285 -20.15 16.16 2.13
CA GLY A 285 -20.02 15.49 3.42
C GLY A 285 -18.64 14.85 3.59
N HIS A 286 -18.47 14.15 4.70
CA HIS A 286 -17.22 13.45 5.00
C HIS A 286 -17.47 12.09 5.67
N VAL A 287 -16.51 11.19 5.52
CA VAL A 287 -16.44 9.89 6.19
C VAL A 287 -15.07 9.78 6.87
N ASP A 288 -15.08 9.52 8.17
CA ASP A 288 -13.86 9.38 8.97
C ASP A 288 -13.38 7.93 8.97
N LEU A 289 -12.21 7.72 8.38
CA LEU A 289 -11.48 6.46 8.39
C LEU A 289 -10.47 6.46 9.53
N PRO A 290 -10.02 5.28 9.99
CA PRO A 290 -8.84 5.22 10.87
C PRO A 290 -7.62 5.87 10.22
N GLY A 291 -7.23 7.06 10.69
CA GLY A 291 -6.05 7.80 10.22
C GLY A 291 -6.24 8.64 8.95
N ALA A 292 -7.47 8.80 8.43
CA ALA A 292 -7.74 9.66 7.28
C ALA A 292 -9.19 10.17 7.27
N ARG A 293 -9.45 11.30 6.62
CA ARG A 293 -10.81 11.78 6.36
C ARG A 293 -11.06 11.78 4.86
N VAL A 294 -12.18 11.19 4.44
CA VAL A 294 -12.62 11.23 3.05
C VAL A 294 -13.70 12.29 2.92
N THR A 295 -13.51 13.25 2.02
CA THR A 295 -14.53 14.24 1.68
C THR A 295 -15.21 13.84 0.38
N VAL A 296 -16.52 13.97 0.35
CA VAL A 296 -17.33 13.79 -0.87
C VAL A 296 -17.99 15.11 -1.18
N GLU A 297 -17.68 15.68 -2.32
CA GLU A 297 -18.18 16.98 -2.77
C GLU A 297 -18.70 16.86 -4.20
N TYR A 298 -20.00 17.10 -4.39
CA TYR A 298 -20.64 17.06 -5.72
C TYR A 298 -20.32 15.76 -6.48
N GLY A 299 -20.44 14.61 -5.78
CA GLY A 299 -20.18 13.29 -6.35
C GLY A 299 -18.70 12.93 -6.52
N ARG A 300 -17.76 13.82 -6.20
CA ARG A 300 -16.31 13.55 -6.27
C ARG A 300 -15.73 13.22 -4.91
N VAL A 301 -14.79 12.28 -4.87
CA VAL A 301 -14.16 11.79 -3.64
C VAL A 301 -12.74 12.29 -3.55
N ARG A 302 -12.36 12.81 -2.39
CA ARG A 302 -10.99 13.21 -2.09
C ARG A 302 -10.58 12.68 -0.73
N LEU A 303 -9.37 12.14 -0.66
CA LEU A 303 -8.73 11.78 0.59
C LEU A 303 -8.06 13.03 1.15
N ALA A 304 -8.62 13.59 2.22
CA ALA A 304 -7.91 14.56 3.03
C ALA A 304 -6.93 13.76 3.90
N SER A 305 -5.63 13.87 3.59
CA SER A 305 -4.62 13.53 4.58
C SER A 305 -4.79 14.51 5.73
N GLU A 306 -5.26 14.01 6.86
CA GLU A 306 -5.27 14.79 8.09
C GLU A 306 -3.80 15.00 8.46
N THR A 307 -3.21 16.12 8.04
CA THR A 307 -1.95 16.56 8.63
C THR A 307 -2.23 16.70 10.12
N ALA A 308 -1.57 15.85 10.93
CA ALA A 308 -1.73 15.88 12.38
C ALA A 308 -1.61 17.34 12.87
N ALA A 309 -2.50 17.72 13.79
CA ALA A 309 -2.43 19.06 14.38
C ALA A 309 -1.03 19.26 14.98
N PRO A 310 -0.37 20.41 14.75
CA PRO A 310 0.96 20.58 15.26
C PRO A 310 1.01 20.50 16.78
N GLU A 311 2.10 19.91 17.30
CA GLU A 311 2.31 19.81 18.74
C GLU A 311 2.33 21.20 19.40
N PRO A 312 1.70 21.36 20.58
CA PRO A 312 1.76 22.62 21.32
C PRO A 312 3.20 23.03 21.63
N ALA A 313 3.50 24.31 21.49
CA ALA A 313 4.81 24.87 21.74
C ALA A 313 4.74 26.10 22.65
N THR A 314 5.89 26.52 23.17
CA THR A 314 6.01 27.71 24.03
C THR A 314 6.84 28.77 23.32
N LEU A 315 6.27 29.96 23.15
CA LEU A 315 6.91 31.13 22.56
C LEU A 315 7.36 32.09 23.66
N ALA A 316 8.66 32.34 23.76
CA ALA A 316 9.20 33.39 24.63
C ALA A 316 8.87 34.80 24.07
N VAL A 317 8.75 35.78 24.97
CA VAL A 317 8.54 37.20 24.62
C VAL A 317 9.78 38.01 25.04
N PRO A 318 10.66 38.44 24.10
CA PRO A 318 10.67 38.17 22.66
C PRO A 318 11.23 36.77 22.32
N GLY A 319 10.97 36.29 21.10
CA GLY A 319 11.43 34.96 20.66
C GLY A 319 10.81 34.49 19.34
N ARG A 320 11.12 33.24 18.95
CA ARG A 320 10.48 32.55 17.83
C ARG A 320 10.23 31.08 18.16
N VAL A 321 9.23 30.48 17.55
CA VAL A 321 8.91 29.06 17.73
C VAL A 321 8.33 28.45 16.45
N ALA A 322 8.71 27.22 16.14
CA ALA A 322 8.10 26.45 15.07
C ALA A 322 6.72 25.94 15.53
N PHE A 323 5.76 25.96 14.62
CA PHE A 323 4.44 25.38 14.83
C PHE A 323 3.96 24.74 13.52
N GLY A 324 4.03 23.41 13.43
CA GLY A 324 3.74 22.69 12.19
C GLY A 324 4.81 22.98 11.14
N ALA A 325 4.37 23.33 9.93
CA ALA A 325 5.28 23.72 8.85
C ALA A 325 5.72 25.21 8.90
N GLY A 326 5.10 26.03 9.75
CA GLY A 326 5.38 27.47 9.83
C GLY A 326 6.14 27.89 11.09
N GLU A 327 6.48 29.18 11.15
CA GLU A 327 7.18 29.80 12.28
C GLU A 327 6.40 31.01 12.79
N LEU A 328 6.33 31.13 14.12
CA LEU A 328 5.75 32.27 14.83
C LEU A 328 6.88 33.10 15.44
N THR A 329 6.92 34.40 15.16
CA THR A 329 7.92 35.33 15.68
C THR A 329 7.28 36.34 16.62
N CYS A 330 8.03 36.79 17.62
CA CYS A 330 7.63 37.73 18.65
C CYS A 330 8.73 38.75 18.91
N GLU A 331 8.41 40.02 18.66
CA GLU A 331 9.32 41.14 18.90
C GLU A 331 8.70 42.12 19.90
N VAL A 332 9.53 42.77 20.71
CA VAL A 332 9.12 43.80 21.68
C VAL A 332 9.70 45.14 21.25
N GLY A 333 8.87 46.17 21.17
CA GLY A 333 9.28 47.49 20.70
C GLY A 333 8.13 48.47 20.58
N ALA A 334 8.34 49.53 19.80
CA ALA A 334 7.27 50.45 19.39
C ALA A 334 6.88 50.11 17.96
N PHE A 335 5.63 49.67 17.77
CA PHE A 335 5.10 49.24 16.47
C PHE A 335 3.77 49.93 16.18
N ASP A 336 3.48 50.18 14.90
CA ASP A 336 2.16 50.61 14.46
C ASP A 336 1.10 49.53 14.74
N LEU A 337 -0.15 49.96 14.95
CA LEU A 337 -1.25 49.03 15.23
C LEU A 337 -1.60 48.23 13.97
N ALA A 338 -1.32 46.93 14.01
CA ALA A 338 -1.69 45.96 12.99
C ALA A 338 -2.20 44.66 13.63
N ASP A 339 -2.65 43.71 12.80
CA ASP A 339 -2.94 42.35 13.27
C ASP A 339 -1.70 41.76 13.98
N GLY A 340 -1.92 41.13 15.14
CA GLY A 340 -0.82 40.61 15.97
C GLY A 340 -0.05 41.66 16.77
N THR A 341 -0.50 42.93 16.82
CA THR A 341 0.08 43.96 17.69
C THR A 341 -0.66 44.02 19.03
N LEU A 342 0.03 43.75 20.13
CA LEU A 342 -0.55 43.63 21.47
C LEU A 342 0.20 44.48 22.50
N ALA A 343 -0.45 44.79 23.63
CA ALA A 343 0.19 45.45 24.76
C ALA A 343 1.14 44.50 25.49
N ALA A 344 2.43 44.86 25.61
CA ALA A 344 3.45 43.97 26.18
C ALA A 344 3.21 43.66 27.66
N ASP A 345 2.69 44.63 28.41
CA ASP A 345 2.37 44.52 29.84
C ASP A 345 1.15 43.63 30.13
N ALA A 346 0.33 43.34 29.12
CA ALA A 346 -0.80 42.42 29.24
C ALA A 346 -0.43 40.95 28.97
N LEU A 347 0.78 40.68 28.47
CA LEU A 347 1.22 39.35 28.06
C LEU A 347 2.08 38.67 29.13
N ALA A 348 1.99 37.34 29.19
CA ALA A 348 2.91 36.52 29.96
C ALA A 348 4.30 36.51 29.29
N PRO A 349 5.39 36.30 30.05
CA PRO A 349 6.75 36.22 29.49
C PRO A 349 6.94 35.00 28.56
N ALA A 350 6.06 34.00 28.67
CA ALA A 350 5.99 32.84 27.80
C ALA A 350 4.53 32.60 27.38
N LEU A 351 4.30 32.49 26.08
CA LEU A 351 3.00 32.28 25.46
C LEU A 351 2.87 30.83 25.03
N GLN A 352 1.70 30.23 25.26
CA GLN A 352 1.40 28.93 24.71
C GLN A 352 0.90 29.09 23.27
N VAL A 353 1.46 28.31 22.36
CA VAL A 353 1.05 28.22 20.96
C VAL A 353 0.48 26.83 20.74
N ARG A 354 -0.77 26.73 20.29
CA ARG A 354 -1.42 25.43 20.08
C ARG A 354 -2.42 25.49 18.94
N ALA A 355 -2.85 24.31 18.47
CA ALA A 355 -3.98 24.21 17.57
C ALA A 355 -5.28 24.62 18.30
N TRP A 356 -6.24 25.09 17.50
CA TRP A 356 -7.59 25.34 17.97
C TRP A 356 -8.27 24.06 18.48
N ARG A 357 -9.10 24.21 19.53
CA ARG A 357 -9.89 23.13 20.13
C ARG A 357 -11.39 23.46 20.06
N PRO A 358 -12.26 22.48 19.76
CA PRO A 358 -13.70 22.67 19.87
C PRO A 358 -14.09 23.24 21.24
N GLY A 359 -14.90 24.29 21.23
CA GLY A 359 -15.29 25.02 22.45
C GLY A 359 -14.39 26.20 22.83
N ASP A 360 -13.25 26.42 22.16
CA ASP A 360 -12.47 27.64 22.38
C ASP A 360 -13.30 28.89 22.06
N ARG A 361 -13.21 29.87 22.96
CA ARG A 361 -13.89 31.16 22.83
C ARG A 361 -12.92 32.30 23.16
N MET A 362 -13.12 33.44 22.51
CA MET A 362 -12.39 34.66 22.83
C MET A 362 -13.31 35.88 22.76
N ARG A 363 -12.87 36.99 23.36
CA ARG A 363 -13.48 38.30 23.16
C ARG A 363 -12.66 39.06 22.11
N PRO A 364 -13.06 39.06 20.83
CA PRO A 364 -12.31 39.71 19.78
C PRO A 364 -12.34 41.24 19.93
N LEU A 365 -11.22 41.89 19.64
CA LEU A 365 -11.09 43.34 19.60
C LEU A 365 -12.02 43.93 18.52
N GLY A 366 -12.80 44.96 18.89
CA GLY A 366 -13.72 45.65 17.98
C GLY A 366 -15.11 45.03 17.85
N LEU A 367 -15.41 43.94 18.59
CA LEU A 367 -16.75 43.36 18.70
C LEU A 367 -17.19 43.28 20.15
N ASP A 368 -18.51 43.31 20.35
CA ASP A 368 -19.12 43.13 21.67
C ASP A 368 -19.30 41.65 22.01
N GLY A 369 -18.96 41.30 23.26
CA GLY A 369 -19.16 39.96 23.80
C GLY A 369 -18.11 38.91 23.40
N THR A 370 -18.36 37.68 23.81
CA THR A 370 -17.47 36.53 23.60
C THR A 370 -17.97 35.67 22.44
N LYS A 371 -17.12 35.40 21.46
CA LYS A 371 -17.45 34.58 20.28
C LYS A 371 -16.67 33.27 20.29
N SER A 372 -17.25 32.20 19.72
CA SER A 372 -16.51 30.96 19.52
C SER A 372 -15.48 31.14 18.40
N LEU A 373 -14.35 30.46 18.50
CA LEU A 373 -13.37 30.49 17.42
C LEU A 373 -13.90 29.82 16.13
N GLN A 374 -14.82 28.85 16.26
CA GLN A 374 -15.51 28.24 15.11
C GLN A 374 -16.31 29.26 14.30
N ASP A 375 -17.07 30.13 14.98
CA ASP A 375 -17.84 31.18 14.30
C ASP A 375 -16.90 32.23 13.69
N LEU A 376 -15.81 32.58 14.39
CA LEU A 376 -14.81 33.52 13.88
C LEU A 376 -14.11 32.99 12.61
N PHE A 377 -13.76 31.70 12.56
CA PHE A 377 -13.23 31.08 11.34
C PHE A 377 -14.24 31.10 10.20
N THR A 378 -15.53 30.93 10.51
CA THR A 378 -16.61 30.95 9.53
C THR A 378 -16.78 32.35 8.93
N ASP A 379 -16.86 33.38 9.78
CA ASP A 379 -16.94 34.78 9.36
C ASP A 379 -15.75 35.21 8.48
N ARG A 380 -14.54 34.78 8.86
CA ARG A 380 -13.30 35.08 8.15
C ARG A 380 -13.04 34.15 6.96
N LYS A 381 -13.99 33.26 6.64
CA LYS A 381 -13.93 32.30 5.53
C LYS A 381 -12.64 31.45 5.55
N VAL A 382 -12.18 31.07 6.73
CA VAL A 382 -11.01 30.20 6.89
C VAL A 382 -11.38 28.77 6.48
N PRO A 383 -10.70 28.17 5.48
CA PRO A 383 -10.96 26.81 5.01
C PRO A 383 -10.84 25.79 6.13
N THR A 384 -11.75 24.80 6.19
CA THR A 384 -11.82 23.81 7.27
C THR A 384 -10.49 23.08 7.51
N GLY A 385 -9.80 22.66 6.44
CA GLY A 385 -8.50 21.98 6.53
C GLY A 385 -7.34 22.85 7.06
N ALA A 386 -7.45 24.18 6.97
CA ALA A 386 -6.42 25.11 7.46
C ALA A 386 -6.61 25.48 8.94
N ARG A 387 -7.81 25.30 9.52
CA ARG A 387 -8.15 25.76 10.88
C ARG A 387 -7.26 25.13 11.96
N HIS A 388 -6.95 23.84 11.82
CA HIS A 388 -6.11 23.10 12.77
C HIS A 388 -4.60 23.37 12.60
N GLN A 389 -4.21 24.04 11.51
CA GLN A 389 -2.83 24.41 11.22
C GLN A 389 -2.51 25.87 11.62
N LEU A 390 -3.53 26.69 11.89
CA LEU A 390 -3.33 28.05 12.39
C LEU A 390 -2.94 28.03 13.88
N PRO A 391 -1.91 28.79 14.29
CA PRO A 391 -1.55 28.89 15.69
C PRO A 391 -2.58 29.73 16.46
N VAL A 392 -3.06 29.20 17.58
CA VAL A 392 -3.79 29.94 18.61
C VAL A 392 -2.81 30.32 19.70
N VAL A 393 -2.55 31.62 19.86
CA VAL A 393 -1.62 32.14 20.87
C VAL A 393 -2.40 32.44 22.15
N VAL A 394 -1.97 31.82 23.25
CA VAL A 394 -2.62 31.86 24.56
C VAL A 394 -1.66 32.45 25.59
N SER A 395 -2.14 33.44 26.35
CA SER A 395 -1.43 34.09 27.44
C SER A 395 -2.25 33.97 28.72
N ASN A 396 -1.65 33.42 29.78
CA ASN A 396 -2.32 33.21 31.08
C ASN A 396 -3.69 32.49 30.97
N GLY A 397 -3.80 31.51 30.06
CA GLY A 397 -5.02 30.74 29.83
C GLY A 397 -6.08 31.41 28.95
N GLU A 398 -5.84 32.64 28.48
CA GLU A 398 -6.73 33.38 27.58
C GLU A 398 -6.14 33.52 26.18
N ILE A 399 -6.99 33.42 25.16
CA ILE A 399 -6.57 33.55 23.76
C ILE A 399 -6.22 35.01 23.47
N ALA A 400 -4.94 35.25 23.21
CA ALA A 400 -4.39 36.56 22.91
C ALA A 400 -4.52 36.91 21.42
N TRP A 401 -4.25 35.95 20.54
CA TRP A 401 -4.25 36.20 19.10
C TRP A 401 -4.43 34.93 18.27
N VAL A 402 -5.12 35.07 17.14
CA VAL A 402 -5.22 34.07 16.08
C VAL A 402 -4.94 34.80 14.74
N PRO A 403 -3.85 34.49 14.03
CA PRO A 403 -3.41 35.24 12.85
C PRO A 403 -4.48 35.38 11.78
N GLY A 404 -4.69 36.60 11.27
CA GLY A 404 -5.68 36.90 10.24
C GLY A 404 -7.13 36.75 10.67
N VAL A 405 -7.39 36.32 11.92
CA VAL A 405 -8.73 36.04 12.44
C VAL A 405 -9.14 37.07 13.48
N ALA A 406 -8.43 37.16 14.61
CA ALA A 406 -8.77 38.10 15.66
C ALA A 406 -7.64 38.30 16.69
N THR A 407 -7.60 39.50 17.26
CA THR A 407 -6.83 39.83 18.46
C THR A 407 -7.76 39.90 19.67
N GLY A 408 -7.33 39.41 20.83
CA GLY A 408 -8.12 39.42 22.06
C GLY A 408 -8.22 40.83 22.65
N ALA A 409 -9.44 41.29 22.95
CA ALA A 409 -9.71 42.65 23.42
C ALA A 409 -8.97 43.03 24.72
N ARG A 410 -8.66 42.05 25.57
CA ARG A 410 -7.89 42.24 26.81
C ARG A 410 -6.45 42.69 26.54
N PHE A 411 -5.88 42.25 25.42
CA PHE A 411 -4.48 42.47 25.06
C PHE A 411 -4.29 43.69 24.14
N ARG A 412 -5.32 44.52 24.00
CA ARG A 412 -5.29 45.71 23.14
C ARG A 412 -4.25 46.72 23.62
N VAL A 413 -3.54 47.32 22.68
CA VAL A 413 -2.76 48.53 22.91
C VAL A 413 -3.71 49.68 23.23
N ASN A 414 -3.36 50.48 24.24
CA ASN A 414 -4.09 51.68 24.62
C ASN A 414 -3.11 52.84 24.90
N ALA A 415 -3.63 54.03 25.22
CA ALA A 415 -2.82 55.22 25.43
C ALA A 415 -1.78 55.11 26.58
N ALA A 416 -1.97 54.18 27.52
CA ALA A 416 -1.03 53.92 28.61
C ALA A 416 0.02 52.85 28.28
N THR A 417 -0.11 52.15 27.14
CA THR A 417 0.82 51.09 26.74
C THR A 417 2.16 51.69 26.35
N LYS A 418 3.23 51.34 27.08
CA LYS A 418 4.59 51.86 26.85
C LYS A 418 5.40 51.05 25.84
N LEU A 419 5.15 49.74 25.76
CA LEU A 419 5.83 48.81 24.86
C LEU A 419 4.80 47.89 24.21
N HIS A 420 4.99 47.62 22.92
CA HIS A 420 4.16 46.73 22.12
C HIS A 420 4.89 45.40 21.93
N VAL A 421 4.10 44.34 21.78
CA VAL A 421 4.54 43.07 21.22
C VAL A 421 3.98 42.96 19.81
N ARG A 422 4.83 42.60 18.86
CA ARG A 422 4.42 42.25 17.49
C ARG A 422 4.60 40.76 17.30
N LEU A 423 3.49 40.06 17.09
CA LEU A 423 3.45 38.65 16.70
C LEU A 423 3.26 38.55 15.19
N GLN A 424 4.07 37.72 14.52
CA GLN A 424 3.94 37.47 13.08
C GLN A 424 3.95 35.96 12.81
N TRP A 425 3.02 35.53 11.96
CA TRP A 425 2.91 34.14 11.52
C TRP A 425 3.45 34.01 10.11
N HIS A 426 4.44 33.14 9.94
CA HIS A 426 5.05 32.80 8.67
C HIS A 426 4.64 31.37 8.30
N PRO A 427 3.60 31.18 7.45
CA PRO A 427 3.20 29.84 7.04
C PRO A 427 4.33 29.14 6.27
N GLY A 428 4.48 27.83 6.48
CA GLY A 428 5.40 27.01 5.70
C GLY A 428 5.01 26.99 4.22
N SER A 429 6.02 27.03 3.35
CA SER A 429 5.88 26.98 1.89
C SER A 429 5.37 25.65 1.37
#